data_AF-A0A7W6E3I6-F1
#
_entry.id   AF-A0A7W6E3I6-F1
#
_cell.length_a   1.000
_cell.length_b   1.000
_cell.length_c   1.000
_cell.angle_alpha   90.00
_cell.angle_beta   90.00
_cell.angle_gamma   90.00
#
_symmetry.space_group_name_H-M   'P 1'
#
loop_
_entity.id
_entity.type
_entity.pdbx_description
1 polymer ?
#
loop_
_entity_poly.entity_id
_entity_poly.type
_entity_poly.pdbx_seq_one_letter_code
_entity_poly.pdbx_strand_id
1 'polypeptide(L)' 'MGRPILLVDDVMTSGATLMACAQACLDAGSGPVRVLTLARAAKDA' A
#
# COMPACT_ATOMS: atom_id res chain seq x y z
N MET A 1 -11.66 -16.51 4.80
CA MET A 1 -11.30 -15.30 4.04
C MET A 1 -10.83 -14.26 5.04
N GLY A 2 -9.60 -13.74 4.91
CA GLY A 2 -9.10 -12.69 5.79
C GLY A 2 -9.89 -11.38 5.68
N ARG A 3 -9.73 -10.46 6.65
CA ARG A 3 -10.39 -9.15 6.62
C ARG A 3 -9.75 -8.23 5.58
N PRO A 4 -10.52 -7.49 4.77
CA PRO A 4 -9.96 -6.51 3.85
C PRO A 4 -9.24 -5.39 4.60
N ILE A 5 -8.13 -4.88 4.03
CA ILE A 5 -7.31 -3.80 4.60
C ILE A 5 -7.16 -2.67 3.58
N LEU A 6 -7.30 -1.43 4.04
CA LEU A 6 -6.95 -0.23 3.28
C LEU A 6 -5.74 0.42 3.96
N LEU A 7 -4.60 0.39 3.27
CA LEU A 7 -3.43 1.16 3.67
C LEU A 7 -3.61 2.60 3.18
N VAL A 8 -3.39 3.56 4.08
CA VAL A 8 -3.49 4.98 3.79
C VAL A 8 -2.14 5.62 4.09
N ASP A 9 -1.63 6.37 3.13
CA ASP A 9 -0.38 7.12 3.25
C ASP A 9 -0.55 8.50 2.60
N ASP A 10 0.32 9.46 2.92
CA ASP A 10 0.22 10.80 2.34
C ASP A 10 0.79 10.83 0.91
N VAL A 11 2.05 10.46 0.71
CA VAL A 11 2.78 10.59 -0.55
C VAL A 11 3.48 9.27 -0.92
N MET A 12 3.09 8.71 -2.05
CA MET A 12 3.81 7.58 -2.64
C MET A 12 4.98 8.05 -3.51
N THR A 13 6.19 7.57 -3.23
CA THR A 13 7.35 7.73 -4.14
C THR A 13 7.49 6.51 -5.07
N SER A 14 8.46 5.63 -4.83
CA SER A 14 8.62 4.37 -5.57
C SER A 14 7.54 3.34 -5.25
N GLY A 15 6.83 3.51 -4.12
CA GLY A 15 5.86 2.54 -3.61
C GLY A 15 6.47 1.40 -2.79
N ALA A 16 7.79 1.38 -2.56
CA ALA A 16 8.47 0.31 -1.83
C ALA A 16 7.88 0.07 -0.42
N THR A 17 7.63 1.13 0.33
CA THR A 17 7.03 1.05 1.67
C THR A 17 5.62 0.43 1.61
N LEU A 18 4.76 0.95 0.73
CA LEU A 18 3.39 0.47 0.56
C LEU A 18 3.33 -0.99 0.11
N MET A 19 4.25 -1.42 -0.75
CA MET A 19 4.39 -2.83 -1.15
C MET A 19 4.80 -3.72 0.02
N ALA A 20 5.79 -3.32 0.81
CA ALA A 20 6.24 -4.09 1.98
C ALA A 20 5.10 -4.22 3.01
N CYS A 21 4.37 -3.13 3.29
CA CYS A 21 3.20 -3.16 4.17
C CYS A 21 2.08 -4.04 3.62
N ALA A 22 1.80 -3.99 2.32
CA ALA A 22 0.78 -4.82 1.70
C ALA A 22 1.15 -6.31 1.77
N GLN A 23 2.42 -6.65 1.50
CA GLN A 23 2.90 -8.02 1.60
C GLN A 23 2.80 -8.54 3.03
N ALA A 24 3.24 -7.75 4.03
CA ALA A 24 3.11 -8.13 5.44
C ALA A 24 1.64 -8.40 5.85
N CYS A 25 0.69 -7.61 5.33
CA CYS A 25 -0.73 -7.82 5.56
C CYS A 25 -1.22 -9.13 4.92
N LEU A 26 -0.81 -9.42 3.69
CA LEU A 26 -1.17 -10.65 2.99
C LEU A 26 -0.59 -11.88 3.68
N ASP A 27 0.67 -11.82 4.10
CA ASP A 27 1.38 -12.89 4.83
C ASP A 27 0.72 -13.16 6.19
N ALA A 28 0.16 -12.13 6.83
CA ALA A 28 -0.65 -12.26 8.05
C ALA A 28 -2.06 -12.84 7.81
N GLY A 29 -2.40 -13.24 6.58
CA GLY A 29 -3.68 -13.84 6.22
C GLY A 29 -4.82 -12.83 6.08
N SER A 30 -4.52 -11.57 5.75
CA SER A 30 -5.55 -10.58 5.43
C SER A 30 -6.34 -10.95 4.16
N GLY A 31 -7.47 -10.26 3.99
CA GLY A 31 -8.24 -10.29 2.74
C GLY A 31 -7.60 -9.39 1.69
N PRO A 32 -8.37 -8.83 0.74
CA PRO A 32 -7.78 -7.93 -0.25
C PRO A 32 -7.17 -6.71 0.43
N VAL A 33 -5.93 -6.39 0.04
CA VAL A 33 -5.23 -5.17 0.47
C VAL A 33 -5.36 -4.13 -0.63
N ARG A 34 -5.80 -2.93 -0.27
CA ARG A 34 -5.88 -1.76 -1.15
C ARG A 34 -5.01 -0.64 -0.60
N VAL A 35 -4.60 0.27 -1.46
CA VAL A 35 -3.75 1.41 -1.12
C VAL A 35 -4.45 2.69 -1.57
N LEU A 36 -4.49 3.69 -0.68
CA LEU A 36 -4.90 5.05 -0.96
C LEU A 36 -3.75 5.98 -0.57
N THR A 37 -3.33 6.83 -1.50
CA THR A 37 -2.37 7.92 -1.21
C THR A 37 -2.91 9.24 -1.71
N LEU A 38 -2.58 10.33 -1.02
CA LEU A 38 -3.02 11.67 -1.41
C LEU A 38 -2.25 12.17 -2.63
N ALA A 39 -0.96 11.85 -2.71
CA ALA A 39 -0.10 12.23 -3.82
C ALA A 39 0.84 11.11 -4.26
N ARG A 40 1.31 11.18 -5.50
CA ARG A 40 2.40 10.36 -6.03
C ARG A 40 3.52 11.27 -6.53
N ALA A 41 4.71 11.13 -5.96
CA ALA A 41 5.90 11.78 -6.48
C ALA A 41 6.32 11.10 -7.79
N ALA A 42 6.16 11.81 -8.90
CA ALA A 42 6.74 11.42 -10.18
C ALA A 42 8.17 11.99 -10.29
N LYS A 43 9.04 11.30 -11.04
CA LYS A 43 10.28 11.94 -11.49
C LYS A 43 9.92 12.96 -12.57
N ASP A 44 10.64 14.07 -12.60
CA ASP A 44 10.52 15.07 -13.67
C ASP A 44 10.75 14.41 -15.04
N ALA A 45 10.01 14.88 -16.04
CA ALA A 45 10.00 14.35 -17.40
C ALA A 45 11.26 14.73 -18.19
#